data_AF-A0A699US46-F1
#
_entry.id   AF-A0A699US46-F1
#
_cell.length_a   1.000
_cell.length_b   1.000
_cell.length_c   1.000
_cell.angle_alpha   90.00
_cell.angle_beta   90.00
_cell.angle_gamma   90.00
#
_symmetry.space_group_name_H-M   'P 1'
#
loop_
_entity.id
_entity.type
_entity.pdbx_description
1 polymer ?
#
loop_
_entity_poly.entity_id
_entity_poly.type
_entity_poly.pdbx_seq_one_letter_code
_entity_poly.pdbx_strand_id
1 'polypeptide(L)'
;VLERIGDVTYKLDLPEELSRDHNTFHVSNLKKCHADELLAVPLDGLHFDDKLHFVEEPVEIVDRKVKRLNRSRIPLVKLHFVEEPVEIVAREVKRLKRSRIPLVKVRWNSKRGPEFTWERDDQFWKKYPHLFAKTAPSSSDTS
;
A
#
# COMPACT_ATOMS: atom_id res chain seq x y z
N VAL A 1 -30.32 8.39 9.17
CA VAL A 1 -30.22 9.59 10.04
C VAL A 1 -30.94 9.26 11.32
N LEU A 2 -30.27 9.32 12.47
CA LEU A 2 -30.84 8.97 13.77
C LEU A 2 -31.55 10.17 14.42
N GLU A 3 -30.96 11.35 14.33
CA GLU A 3 -31.49 12.56 14.98
C GLU A 3 -31.00 13.82 14.27
N ARG A 4 -31.77 14.91 14.32
CA ARG A 4 -31.35 16.23 13.84
C ARG A 4 -30.98 17.10 15.04
N ILE A 5 -29.71 17.49 15.15
CA ILE A 5 -29.16 18.25 16.28
C ILE A 5 -28.98 19.71 15.83
N GLY A 6 -30.08 20.43 15.70
CA GLY A 6 -30.10 21.81 15.20
C GLY A 6 -30.31 21.92 13.70
N ASP A 7 -30.23 23.15 13.16
CA ASP A 7 -30.77 23.42 11.83
C ASP A 7 -30.05 22.69 10.69
N VAL A 8 -28.75 22.48 10.84
CA VAL A 8 -27.83 22.05 9.78
C VAL A 8 -26.91 20.90 10.21
N THR A 9 -27.22 20.23 11.33
CA THR A 9 -26.40 19.14 11.87
C THR A 9 -27.26 17.91 12.11
N TYR A 10 -26.74 16.76 11.68
CA TYR A 10 -27.43 15.48 11.74
C TYR A 10 -26.56 14.45 12.42
N LYS A 11 -27.17 13.67 13.31
CA LYS A 11 -26.60 12.46 13.86
C LYS A 11 -26.92 11.31 12.92
N LEU A 12 -25.89 10.64 12.42
CA LEU A 12 -26.03 9.50 11.53
C LEU A 12 -25.83 8.20 12.29
N ASP A 13 -26.40 7.14 11.73
CA ASP A 13 -26.06 5.79 12.16
C ASP A 13 -24.81 5.40 11.39
N LEU A 14 -23.70 5.20 12.10
CA LEU A 14 -22.42 4.88 11.48
C LEU A 14 -22.19 3.37 11.53
N PRO A 15 -21.64 2.77 10.46
CA PRO A 15 -21.15 1.40 10.48
C PRO A 15 -20.14 1.19 11.62
N GLU A 16 -20.05 -0.04 12.12
CA GLU A 16 -19.21 -0.38 13.29
C GLU A 16 -17.72 -0.11 13.04
N GLU A 17 -17.29 -0.18 11.78
CA GLU A 17 -15.94 0.14 11.32
C GLU A 17 -15.56 1.62 11.56
N LEU A 18 -16.56 2.51 11.60
CA LEU A 18 -16.42 3.95 11.82
C LEU A 18 -16.88 4.38 13.22
N SER A 19 -17.08 3.42 14.13
CA SER A 19 -17.51 3.69 15.52
C SER A 19 -16.55 4.58 16.32
N ARG A 20 -15.28 4.69 15.88
CA ARG A 20 -14.29 5.61 16.47
C ARG A 20 -14.50 7.07 16.06
N ASP A 21 -15.23 7.32 14.99
CA ASP A 21 -15.50 8.66 14.49
C ASP A 21 -16.76 9.25 15.12
N HIS A 22 -16.83 10.59 15.14
CA HIS A 22 -18.02 11.28 15.62
C HIS A 22 -19.17 11.10 14.63
N ASN A 23 -20.29 10.55 15.12
CA ASN A 23 -21.49 10.32 14.31
C ASN A 23 -22.33 11.58 14.03
N THR A 24 -21.82 12.76 14.38
CA THR A 24 -22.53 14.04 14.23
C THR A 24 -21.90 14.84 13.09
N PHE A 25 -22.65 15.06 12.02
CA PHE A 25 -22.16 15.69 10.79
C PHE A 25 -22.96 16.93 10.41
N HIS A 26 -22.26 17.96 9.94
CA HIS A 26 -22.88 19.14 9.34
C HIS A 26 -23.28 18.86 7.88
N VAL A 27 -24.39 19.43 7.40
CA VAL A 27 -24.92 19.19 6.02
C VAL A 27 -23.89 19.45 4.92
N SER A 28 -23.03 20.46 5.10
CA SER A 28 -21.97 20.78 4.13
C SER A 28 -20.91 19.69 4.02
N ASN A 29 -20.72 18.87 5.05
CA ASN A 29 -19.76 17.76 5.05
C ASN A 29 -20.32 16.56 4.26
N LEU A 30 -21.64 16.39 4.24
CA LEU A 30 -22.32 15.34 3.47
C LEU A 30 -22.28 15.62 1.96
N LYS A 31 -22.37 16.90 1.56
CA LYS A 31 -22.35 17.32 0.15
C LYS A 31 -20.98 17.21 -0.55
N LYS A 32 -19.93 16.73 0.13
CA LYS A 32 -18.60 16.49 -0.47
C LYS A 32 -18.33 15.02 -0.83
N CYS A 33 -19.30 14.12 -0.65
CA CYS A 33 -19.16 12.75 -1.13
C CYS A 33 -19.34 12.69 -2.65
N HIS A 34 -18.22 12.75 -3.38
CA HIS A 34 -18.12 12.19 -4.72
C HIS A 34 -17.59 10.76 -4.57
N ALA A 35 -18.44 9.84 -4.14
CA ALA A 35 -18.11 8.42 -4.23
C ALA A 35 -18.25 8.03 -5.70
N ASP A 36 -17.13 7.90 -6.40
CA ASP A 36 -17.12 7.19 -7.67
C ASP A 36 -17.32 5.71 -7.32
N GLU A 37 -18.57 5.27 -7.42
CA GLU A 37 -19.11 3.96 -6.99
C GLU A 37 -18.41 2.76 -7.66
N LEU A 38 -17.50 3.01 -8.59
CA LEU A 38 -16.70 2.03 -9.30
C LEU A 38 -15.29 1.79 -8.72
N LEU A 39 -14.87 2.53 -7.68
CA LEU A 39 -13.57 2.35 -7.03
C LEU A 39 -13.63 1.56 -5.71
N ALA A 40 -14.82 1.13 -5.28
CA ALA A 40 -14.98 0.29 -4.11
C ALA A 40 -14.57 -1.15 -4.44
N VAL A 41 -13.28 -1.45 -4.24
CA VAL A 41 -12.79 -2.84 -4.25
C VAL A 41 -13.37 -3.53 -3.01
N PRO A 42 -14.11 -4.66 -3.16
CA PRO A 42 -14.60 -5.43 -2.02
C PRO A 42 -13.42 -5.87 -1.14
N LEU A 43 -13.48 -5.55 0.16
CA LEU A 43 -12.45 -5.94 1.13
C LEU A 43 -12.47 -7.44 1.44
N ASP A 44 -13.56 -8.14 1.10
CA ASP A 44 -13.83 -9.56 1.44
C ASP A 44 -12.81 -10.56 0.85
N GLY A 45 -11.91 -10.12 -0.05
CA GLY A 45 -10.87 -10.94 -0.65
C GLY A 45 -9.44 -10.62 -0.21
N LEU A 46 -9.20 -9.57 0.58
CA LEU A 46 -7.86 -9.26 1.09
C LEU A 46 -7.63 -10.03 2.40
N HIS A 47 -7.13 -11.26 2.27
CA HIS A 47 -6.55 -11.97 3.40
C HIS A 47 -5.25 -11.26 3.79
N PHE A 48 -5.33 -10.34 4.75
CA PHE A 48 -4.15 -9.82 5.42
C PHE A 48 -3.62 -10.94 6.32
N ASP A 49 -2.41 -11.42 6.04
CA ASP A 49 -1.74 -12.35 6.93
C ASP A 49 -1.39 -11.60 8.23
N ASP A 50 -2.08 -11.96 9.32
CA ASP A 50 -1.89 -11.40 10.66
C ASP A 50 -0.44 -11.56 11.18
N LYS A 51 0.43 -12.31 10.50
CA LYS A 51 1.86 -12.42 10.83
C LYS A 51 2.74 -11.32 10.23
N LEU A 52 2.23 -10.45 9.36
CA LEU A 52 2.99 -9.36 8.75
C LEU A 52 3.15 -8.14 9.68
N HIS A 53 3.71 -8.35 10.87
CA HIS A 53 4.26 -7.26 11.67
C HIS A 53 5.66 -6.90 11.16
N PHE A 54 5.74 -6.01 10.16
CA PHE A 54 7.03 -5.53 9.67
C PHE A 54 7.32 -4.11 10.19
N VAL A 55 8.39 -3.99 10.98
CA VAL A 55 8.97 -2.70 11.36
C VAL A 55 10.16 -2.46 10.45
N GLU A 56 9.94 -1.71 9.37
CA GLU A 56 11.04 -1.34 8.47
C GLU A 56 11.90 -0.26 9.12
N GLU A 57 13.14 -0.65 9.44
CA GLU A 57 14.16 0.23 9.98
C GLU A 57 14.81 1.03 8.85
N PRO A 58 14.93 2.36 9.00
CA PRO A 58 15.59 3.17 8.01
C PRO A 58 17.07 2.81 7.91
N VAL A 59 17.59 2.70 6.69
CA VAL A 59 18.99 2.36 6.45
C VAL A 59 19.90 3.50 6.91
N GLU A 60 19.49 4.74 6.67
CA GLU A 60 20.28 5.91 7.04
C GLU A 60 19.44 7.16 7.31
N ILE A 61 19.91 8.01 8.23
CA ILE A 61 19.39 9.37 8.42
C ILE A 61 20.15 10.30 7.47
N VAL A 62 19.50 10.67 6.37
CA VAL A 62 20.09 11.52 5.32
C VAL A 62 20.21 12.98 5.76
N ASP A 63 19.32 13.43 6.64
CA ASP A 63 19.30 14.84 7.08
C ASP A 63 18.64 14.99 8.46
N ARG A 64 19.04 16.03 9.20
CA ARG A 64 18.48 16.39 10.50
C ARG A 64 18.18 17.88 10.55
N LYS A 65 16.94 18.23 10.89
CA LYS A 65 16.47 19.62 11.01
C LYS A 65 15.74 19.82 12.32
N VAL A 66 15.90 20.96 12.97
CA VAL A 66 15.10 21.30 14.16
C VAL A 66 14.06 22.35 13.80
N LYS A 67 12.78 22.04 14.06
CA LYS A 67 11.68 23.00 13.91
C LYS A 67 11.33 23.63 15.27
N ARG A 68 11.38 24.96 15.36
CA ARG A 68 10.92 25.68 16.56
C ARG A 68 9.42 25.93 16.46
N LEU A 69 8.71 25.62 17.54
CA LEU A 69 7.32 26.02 17.80
C LEU A 69 7.32 26.98 19.00
N ASN A 70 6.18 27.61 19.29
CA ASN A 70 6.08 28.67 20.32
C ASN A 70 6.61 28.26 21.71
N ARG A 71 6.49 26.98 22.09
CA ARG A 71 6.99 26.47 23.39
C ARG A 71 7.91 25.26 23.27
N SER A 72 8.30 24.85 22.07
CA SER A 72 9.09 23.62 21.90
C SER A 72 10.01 23.64 20.69
N ARG A 73 10.95 22.70 20.67
CA ARG A 73 11.84 22.44 19.53
C ARG A 73 11.74 20.97 19.19
N ILE A 74 11.35 20.66 17.96
CA ILE A 74 11.14 19.28 17.49
C ILE A 74 12.25 18.95 16.49
N PRO A 75 13.13 17.98 16.79
CA PRO A 75 14.02 17.39 15.80
C PRO A 75 13.21 16.61 14.77
N LEU A 76 13.44 16.91 13.50
CA LEU A 76 12.96 16.20 12.33
C LEU A 76 14.16 15.51 11.70
N VAL A 77 13.99 14.25 11.30
CA VAL A 77 15.02 13.48 10.61
C VAL A 77 14.46 13.02 9.27
N LYS A 78 15.27 13.11 8.22
CA LYS A 78 14.95 12.54 6.90
C LYS A 78 15.60 11.17 6.82
N LEU A 79 14.80 10.17 6.51
CA LEU A 79 15.22 8.77 6.46
C LEU A 79 15.30 8.30 5.00
N HIS A 80 16.32 7.50 4.69
CA HIS A 80 16.40 6.71 3.47
C HIS A 80 15.93 5.29 3.75
N PHE A 81 15.01 4.81 2.93
CA PHE A 81 14.51 3.45 2.95
C PHE A 81 14.97 2.74 1.69
N VAL A 82 15.24 1.44 1.80
CA VAL A 82 15.60 0.61 0.65
C VAL A 82 14.38 -0.24 0.33
N GLU A 83 13.76 0.04 -0.82
CA GLU A 83 12.68 -0.80 -1.35
C GLU A 83 13.27 -2.11 -1.87
N GLU A 84 12.97 -3.21 -1.17
CA GLU A 84 13.42 -4.55 -1.54
C GLU A 84 12.30 -5.33 -2.24
N PRO A 85 12.57 -5.90 -3.43
CA PRO A 85 11.61 -6.77 -4.09
C PRO A 85 11.51 -8.09 -3.35
N VAL A 86 10.29 -8.50 -3.04
CA VAL A 86 10.03 -9.70 -2.24
C VAL A 86 9.97 -10.93 -3.12
N GLU A 87 9.18 -10.86 -4.20
CA GLU A 87 8.97 -12.01 -5.09
C GLU A 87 8.41 -11.59 -6.45
N ILE A 88 8.57 -12.50 -7.41
CA ILE A 88 7.94 -12.40 -8.73
C ILE A 88 6.61 -13.16 -8.65
N VAL A 89 5.50 -12.42 -8.69
CA VAL A 89 4.15 -12.98 -8.55
C VAL A 89 3.56 -13.43 -9.89
N ALA A 90 4.04 -12.88 -11.00
CA ALA A 90 3.57 -13.26 -12.34
C ALA A 90 4.63 -12.96 -13.42
N ARG A 91 4.50 -13.63 -14.57
CA ARG A 91 5.31 -13.35 -15.77
C ARG A 91 4.39 -13.26 -16.98
N GLU A 92 4.66 -12.28 -17.85
CA GLU A 92 3.88 -12.06 -19.07
C GLU A 92 4.82 -11.69 -20.22
N VAL A 93 4.46 -12.00 -21.46
CA VAL A 93 5.20 -11.55 -22.65
C VAL A 93 4.31 -10.67 -23.50
N LYS A 94 4.60 -9.36 -23.54
CA LYS A 94 3.90 -8.43 -24.43
C LYS A 94 4.40 -8.58 -25.85
N ARG A 95 3.50 -8.86 -26.79
CA ARG A 95 3.82 -8.95 -28.23
C ARG A 95 3.53 -7.62 -28.91
N LEU A 96 4.56 -7.04 -29.51
CA LEU A 96 4.47 -5.90 -30.40
C LEU A 96 4.66 -6.36 -31.85
N LYS A 97 4.43 -5.47 -32.82
CA LYS A 97 4.48 -5.80 -34.26
C LYS A 97 5.77 -6.50 -34.72
N ARG A 98 6.90 -6.21 -34.07
CA ARG A 98 8.23 -6.75 -34.43
C ARG A 98 9.04 -7.27 -33.23
N SER A 99 8.45 -7.32 -32.04
CA SER A 99 9.19 -7.69 -30.84
C SER A 99 8.31 -8.37 -29.79
N ARG A 100 8.95 -9.08 -28.87
CA ARG A 100 8.34 -9.70 -27.71
C ARG A 100 9.09 -9.20 -26.49
N ILE A 101 8.38 -8.65 -25.52
CA ILE A 101 8.98 -8.07 -24.31
C ILE A 101 8.51 -8.90 -23.11
N PRO A 102 9.39 -9.75 -22.56
CA PRO A 102 9.11 -10.45 -21.30
C PRO A 102 9.09 -9.45 -20.14
N LEU A 103 8.03 -9.51 -19.35
CA LEU A 103 7.79 -8.69 -18.17
C LEU A 103 7.54 -9.59 -16.96
N VAL A 104 7.98 -9.14 -15.81
CA VAL A 104 7.75 -9.78 -14.52
C VAL A 104 6.95 -8.83 -13.63
N LYS A 105 5.92 -9.35 -12.97
CA LYS A 105 5.19 -8.62 -11.94
C LYS A 105 5.89 -8.86 -10.61
N VAL A 106 6.40 -7.78 -10.03
CA VAL A 106 7.21 -7.82 -8.81
C VAL A 106 6.37 -7.27 -7.67
N ARG A 107 6.37 -7.98 -6.53
CA ARG A 107 5.86 -7.44 -5.27
C ARG A 107 7.00 -6.77 -4.52
N TRP A 108 6.79 -5.51 -4.13
CA TRP A 108 7.73 -4.73 -3.32
C TRP A 108 7.26 -4.69 -1.87
N ASN A 109 8.22 -4.62 -0.94
CA ASN A 109 7.93 -4.33 0.46
C ASN A 109 7.99 -2.81 0.67
N SER A 110 6.85 -2.17 0.97
CA SER A 110 6.75 -0.71 1.20
C SER A 110 5.82 -0.44 2.38
N LYS A 111 6.11 0.61 3.17
CA LYS A 111 5.27 1.08 4.28
C LYS A 111 3.84 1.46 3.87
N ARG A 112 3.61 1.75 2.58
CA ARG A 112 2.28 2.11 2.05
C ARG A 112 1.43 0.89 1.71
N GLY A 113 1.96 -0.32 1.92
CA GLY A 113 1.34 -1.59 1.56
C GLY A 113 2.10 -2.28 0.42
N PRO A 114 1.67 -3.50 0.03
CA PRO A 114 2.27 -4.22 -1.08
C PRO A 114 2.12 -3.42 -2.37
N GLU A 115 3.24 -2.94 -2.92
CA GLU A 115 3.28 -2.31 -4.23
C GLU A 115 3.59 -3.34 -5.30
N PHE A 116 2.95 -3.23 -6.46
CA PHE A 116 3.16 -4.13 -7.58
C PHE A 116 3.53 -3.36 -8.83
N THR A 117 4.68 -3.67 -9.41
CA THR A 117 5.11 -3.08 -10.70
C THR A 117 5.42 -4.17 -11.72
N TRP A 118 5.31 -3.80 -12.99
CA TRP A 118 5.73 -4.64 -14.12
C TRP A 118 7.11 -4.17 -14.59
N GLU A 119 8.12 -5.00 -14.37
CA GLU A 119 9.50 -4.73 -14.77
C GLU A 119 9.89 -5.59 -15.96
N ARG A 120 10.84 -5.12 -16.78
CA ARG A 120 11.42 -5.97 -17.84
C ARG A 120 12.26 -7.08 -17.23
N ASP A 121 12.01 -8.31 -17.69
CA ASP A 121 12.63 -9.52 -17.17
C ASP A 121 14.16 -9.46 -17.19
N ASP A 122 14.75 -9.05 -18.32
CA ASP A 122 16.20 -8.98 -18.52
C ASP A 122 16.90 -7.96 -17.60
N GLN A 123 16.25 -6.83 -17.37
CA GLN A 123 16.77 -5.79 -16.49
C GLN A 123 16.62 -6.20 -15.03
N PHE A 124 15.47 -6.76 -14.67
CA PHE A 124 15.17 -7.16 -13.31
C PHE A 124 16.05 -8.35 -12.87
N TRP A 125 16.25 -9.33 -13.75
CA TRP A 125 17.16 -10.46 -13.55
C TRP A 125 18.58 -10.01 -13.19
N LYS A 126 19.13 -9.02 -13.89
CA LYS A 126 20.49 -8.53 -13.62
C LYS A 126 20.66 -7.96 -12.22
N LYS A 127 19.61 -7.33 -11.68
CA LYS A 127 19.65 -6.68 -10.38
C LYS A 127 19.30 -7.65 -9.24
N TYR A 128 18.38 -8.58 -9.47
CA TYR A 128 17.88 -9.52 -8.45
C TYR A 128 17.78 -10.96 -8.98
N PRO A 129 18.91 -11.60 -9.36
CA PRO A 129 18.88 -12.92 -10.00
C PRO A 129 18.35 -14.02 -9.05
N HIS A 130 18.53 -13.87 -7.74
CA HIS A 130 18.10 -14.83 -6.73
C HIS A 130 16.57 -15.00 -6.66
N LEU A 131 15.80 -13.98 -7.01
CA LEU A 131 14.32 -14.04 -7.00
C LEU A 131 13.77 -14.96 -8.08
N PHE A 132 14.51 -15.18 -9.16
CA PHE A 132 14.08 -16.05 -10.24
C PHE A 132 14.42 -17.53 -9.98
N ALA A 133 15.44 -17.80 -9.18
CA ALA A 133 15.85 -19.16 -8.82
C ALA A 133 14.86 -19.83 -7.84
N LYS A 134 14.20 -19.03 -6.98
CA LYS A 134 13.22 -19.51 -5.99
C LYS A 134 11.90 -19.99 -6.61
N THR A 135 11.63 -19.61 -7.87
CA THR A 135 10.43 -20.04 -8.63
C THR A 135 10.70 -21.23 -9.55
N ALA A 136 11.70 -22.07 -9.26
CA ALA A 136 11.70 -23.43 -9.78
C ALA A 136 10.76 -24.25 -8.88
N PRO A 137 9.83 -25.07 -9.42
CA PRO A 137 9.19 -26.07 -8.58
C PRO A 137 10.31 -26.97 -8.06
N SER A 138 10.60 -26.88 -6.75
CA SER A 138 11.42 -27.89 -6.08
C SER A 138 10.61 -29.17 -6.16
N SER A 139 10.87 -29.98 -7.20
CA SER A 139 10.53 -31.39 -7.19
C SER A 139 11.37 -32.04 -6.10
N SER A 140 10.86 -31.99 -4.89
CA SER A 140 11.23 -32.81 -3.74
C SER A 140 9.90 -33.25 -3.15
N ASP A 141 9.30 -34.30 -3.75
CA ASP A 141 9.17 -35.67 -3.18
C ASP A 141 8.13 -35.69 -2.02
N THR A 142 7.25 -36.68 -1.81
CA THR A 142 7.48 -38.12 -1.82
C THR A 142 6.15 -38.87 -1.62
N SER A 143 6.07 -40.09 -2.18
CA SER A 143 5.22 -41.26 -1.84
C SER A 143 4.06 -41.56 -2.77
#